data_AF-A0A7C6YNX6-F1
#
_entry.id   AF-A0A7C6YNX6-F1
#
_cell.length_a   1.000
_cell.length_b   1.000
_cell.length_c   1.000
_cell.angle_alpha   90.00
_cell.angle_beta   90.00
_cell.angle_gamma   90.00
#
_symmetry.space_group_name_H-M   'P 1'
#
loop_
_entity.id
_entity.type
_entity.pdbx_description
1 polymer ?
#
loop_
_entity_poly.entity_id
_entity_poly.type
_entity_poly.pdbx_seq_one_letter_code
_entity_poly.pdbx_strand_id
1 'polypeptide(L)' 'KKSRQLHDLLFSEGINLAMMPAWQKRGIGLYKKRIQVEGLNPLLKEKVKSERKKITIDWELPRFDENFFLEKSLLE' A
#
# COMPACT_ATOMS: atom_id res chain seq x y z
N LYS A 1 11.55 25.84 5.50
CA LYS A 1 11.60 27.09 4.69
C LYS A 1 11.89 26.81 3.21
N LYS A 2 12.98 26.10 2.85
CA LYS A 2 13.31 25.75 1.44
C LYS A 2 12.24 24.92 0.71
N SER A 3 11.60 23.95 1.38
CA SER A 3 10.58 23.09 0.76
C SER A 3 9.34 23.85 0.29
N ARG A 4 8.91 24.87 1.05
CA ARG A 4 7.75 25.71 0.70
C ARG A 4 8.08 26.61 -0.49
N GLN A 5 9.27 27.22 -0.49
CA GLN A 5 9.74 28.05 -1.61
C GLN A 5 9.83 27.24 -2.92
N LEU A 6 10.29 25.99 -2.85
CA LEU A 6 10.33 25.11 -4.02
C LEU A 6 8.92 24.75 -4.51
N HIS A 7 7.99 24.48 -3.59
CA HIS A 7 6.59 24.23 -3.94
C HIS A 7 5.96 25.45 -4.62
N ASP A 8 6.19 26.65 -4.07
CA ASP A 8 5.66 27.90 -4.62
C ASP A 8 6.24 28.21 -6.01
N LEU A 9 7.53 27.93 -6.23
CA LEU A 9 8.20 28.04 -7.54
C LEU A 9 7.65 27.05 -8.57
N LEU A 10 7.51 25.77 -8.20
CA LEU A 10 6.95 24.77 -9.11
C LEU A 10 5.49 25.08 -9.44
N PHE A 11 4.75 25.61 -8.47
CA PHE A 11 3.38 26.05 -8.68
C PHE A 11 3.30 27.24 -9.64
N SER A 12 4.23 28.22 -9.55
CA SER A 12 4.28 29.34 -10.51
C SER A 12 4.59 28.90 -11.93
N GLU A 13 5.34 27.80 -12.10
CA GLU A 13 5.63 27.17 -13.40
C GLU A 13 4.51 26.22 -13.88
N GLY A 14 3.36 26.17 -13.18
CA GLY A 14 2.21 25.34 -13.54
C GLY A 14 2.35 23.85 -13.19
N ILE A 15 3.40 23.46 -12.46
CA ILE A 15 3.64 22.09 -12.03
C ILE A 15 2.93 21.85 -10.68
N ASN A 16 1.80 21.14 -10.72
CA ASN A 16 1.05 20.81 -9.51
C ASN A 16 1.53 19.51 -8.86
N LEU A 17 2.40 19.64 -7.84
CA LEU A 17 2.88 18.51 -7.03
C LEU A 17 1.74 17.73 -6.36
N ALA A 18 0.59 18.34 -6.09
CA ALA A 18 -0.54 17.65 -5.46
C ALA A 18 -1.20 16.64 -6.42
N MET A 19 -1.19 16.91 -7.72
CA MET A 19 -1.77 16.04 -8.76
C MET A 19 -0.90 14.83 -9.12
N MET A 20 0.38 14.82 -8.70
CA MET A 20 1.24 13.67 -8.92
C MET A 20 0.69 12.42 -8.22
N PRO A 21 0.86 11.23 -8.80
CA PRO A 21 0.43 9.98 -8.18
C PRO A 21 1.10 9.77 -6.81
N ALA A 22 0.40 9.07 -5.93
CA ALA A 22 0.84 8.85 -4.54
C ALA A 22 2.26 8.27 -4.45
N TRP A 23 2.60 7.31 -5.31
CA TRP A 23 3.92 6.67 -5.31
C TRP A 23 5.08 7.61 -5.64
N GLN A 24 4.88 8.64 -6.46
CA GLN A 24 5.92 9.65 -6.72
C GLN A 24 6.16 10.55 -5.51
N LYS A 25 5.10 10.78 -4.72
CA LYS A 25 5.14 11.66 -3.55
C LYS A 25 5.62 10.94 -2.29
N ARG A 26 5.28 9.65 -2.15
CA ARG A 26 5.37 8.90 -0.89
C ARG A 26 6.02 7.51 -1.03
N GLY A 27 6.38 7.09 -2.23
CA GLY A 27 6.95 5.77 -2.49
C GLY A 27 5.91 4.66 -2.58
N ILE A 28 6.39 3.42 -2.61
CA ILE A 28 5.56 2.20 -2.68
C ILE A 28 5.71 1.38 -1.40
N GLY A 29 4.63 0.72 -0.99
CA GLY A 29 4.62 -0.19 0.16
C GLY A 29 4.73 -1.63 -0.28
N LEU A 30 5.57 -2.43 0.38
CA LEU A 30 5.66 -3.86 0.15
C LEU A 30 5.46 -4.60 1.47
N TYR A 31 4.39 -5.40 1.57
CA TYR A 31 4.09 -6.11 2.81
C TYR A 31 3.38 -7.45 2.57
N LYS A 32 3.44 -8.33 3.57
CA LYS A 32 2.77 -9.64 3.54
C LYS A 32 1.34 -9.49 4.02
N LYS A 33 0.37 -9.81 3.16
CA LYS A 33 -1.06 -9.85 3.52
C LYS A 33 -1.53 -11.30 3.57
N ARG A 34 -2.36 -11.63 4.57
CA ARG A 34 -3.06 -12.91 4.66
C ARG A 34 -4.23 -12.89 3.68
N ILE A 35 -4.27 -13.88 2.79
CA ILE A 35 -5.36 -14.07 1.84
C ILE A 35 -5.97 -15.44 2.04
N GLN A 36 -7.30 -15.52 1.95
CA GLN A 36 -8.00 -16.79 1.87
C GLN A 36 -7.94 -17.29 0.44
N VAL A 37 -7.43 -18.51 0.27
CA VAL A 37 -7.38 -19.20 -1.02
C VAL A 37 -8.25 -20.44 -0.92
N GLU A 38 -9.15 -20.62 -1.88
CA GLU A 38 -9.92 -21.85 -2.04
C GLU A 38 -9.05 -22.86 -2.78
N GLY A 39 -8.79 -24.00 -2.15
CA GLY A 39 -8.07 -25.12 -2.73
C GLY A 39 -8.92 -26.39 -2.69
N LEU A 40 -8.61 -27.33 -3.57
CA LEU A 40 -9.16 -28.68 -3.46
C LEU A 40 -8.25 -29.50 -2.56
N ASN A 41 -8.78 -30.09 -1.49
CA ASN A 41 -8.03 -31.08 -0.73
C ASN A 41 -8.04 -32.40 -1.52
N PRO A 42 -6.90 -32.88 -2.04
CA PRO A 42 -6.86 -34.09 -2.85
C PRO A 42 -7.25 -35.36 -2.07
N LEU A 43 -7.15 -35.35 -0.74
CA LEU A 43 -7.50 -36.49 0.12
C LEU A 43 -9.01 -36.60 0.34
N LEU A 44 -9.72 -35.47 0.46
CA LEU A 44 -11.16 -35.42 0.75
C LEU A 44 -12.01 -35.04 -0.48
N LYS A 45 -11.38 -34.60 -1.58
CA LYS A 45 -12.03 -34.01 -2.77
C LYS A 45 -12.95 -32.83 -2.47
N GLU A 46 -12.76 -32.19 -1.32
CA GLU A 46 -13.55 -31.05 -0.87
C GLU A 46 -12.82 -29.73 -1.13
N LYS A 47 -13.60 -28.66 -1.35
CA LYS A 47 -13.08 -27.29 -1.41
C LYS A 47 -12.80 -26.83 0.02
N VAL A 48 -11.52 -26.68 0.35
CA VAL A 48 -11.07 -26.20 1.66
C VAL A 48 -10.53 -24.78 1.52
N LYS A 49 -10.91 -23.91 2.45
CA LYS A 49 -10.35 -22.56 2.56
C LYS A 49 -9.06 -22.64 3.38
N SER A 50 -7.96 -22.16 2.82
CA SER A 50 -6.66 -22.11 3.49
C SER A 50 -6.15 -20.67 3.50
N GLU A 51 -5.45 -20.28 4.57
CA GLU A 51 -4.82 -18.97 4.69
C GLU A 51 -3.40 -19.03 4.13
N ARG A 52 -3.07 -18.12 3.20
CA ARG A 52 -1.70 -17.94 2.68
C ARG A 52 -1.24 -16.51 2.85
N LYS A 53 0.04 -16.32 3.17
CA LYS A 53 0.68 -15.01 3.17
C LYS A 53 1.16 -14.70 1.75
N LYS A 54 0.62 -13.64 1.12
CA LYS A 54 1.04 -13.15 -0.19
C LYS A 54 1.67 -11.77 -0.05
N ILE A 55 2.78 -11.54 -0.75
CA ILE A 55 3.39 -10.21 -0.84
C ILE A 55 2.49 -9.33 -1.71
N THR A 56 2.07 -8.19 -1.17
CA THR A 56 1.23 -7.20 -1.85
C THR A 56 2.02 -5.91 -2.03
N ILE A 57 1.94 -5.34 -3.22
CA ILE A 57 2.53 -4.05 -3.56
C ILE A 57 1.43 -3.00 -3.47
N ASP A 58 1.65 -1.96 -2.67
CA ASP A 58 0.74 -0.85 -2.47
C ASP A 58 1.31 0.42 -3.11
N TRP A 59 0.68 0.87 -4.20
CA TRP A 59 1.09 2.05 -4.96
C TRP A 59 0.44 3.35 -4.43
N GLU A 60 -0.56 3.22 -3.56
CA GLU A 60 -1.32 4.33 -3.00
C GLU A 60 -1.14 4.40 -1.50
N LEU A 61 0.13 4.54 -1.09
CA LEU A 61 0.45 4.68 0.32
C LEU A 61 -0.23 5.93 0.90
N PRO A 62 -1.01 5.80 1.99
CA PRO A 62 -1.45 6.94 2.77
C PRO A 62 -0.26 7.48 3.59
N ARG A 63 -0.52 8.51 4.40
CA ARG A 63 0.46 8.94 5.41
C ARG A 63 0.53 7.86 6.49
N PHE A 64 1.73 7.47 6.90
CA PHE A 64 1.89 6.52 7.98
C PHE A 64 1.35 7.10 9.29
N ASP A 65 0.39 6.39 9.86
CA ASP A 65 -0.17 6.59 11.18
C ASP A 65 -0.34 5.22 11.86
N GLU A 66 -0.64 5.20 13.15
CA GLU A 66 -0.84 3.95 13.89
C GLU A 66 -1.98 3.10 13.29
N ASN A 67 -3.03 3.76 12.79
CA ASN A 67 -4.18 3.11 12.15
C ASN A 67 -3.77 2.32 10.90
N PHE A 68 -2.90 2.87 10.06
CA PHE A 68 -2.39 2.21 8.87
C PHE A 68 -1.74 0.87 9.21
N PHE A 69 -0.94 0.82 10.27
CA PHE A 69 -0.26 -0.41 10.67
C PHE A 69 -1.21 -1.44 11.29
N LEU A 70 -2.24 -0.98 12.01
CA LEU A 70 -3.28 -1.83 12.59
C LEU A 70 -4.20 -2.43 11.51
N GLU A 71 -4.72 -1.61 10.60
CA GLU A 71 -5.60 -2.06 9.50
C GLU A 71 -4.95 -3.09 8.61
N LYS A 72 -3.65 -2.90 8.31
CA LYS A 72 -2.90 -3.80 7.44
C LYS A 72 -2.37 -5.03 8.18
N SER A 73 -2.63 -5.15 9.49
CA SER A 73 -2.16 -6.25 10.33
C SER A 73 -0.64 -6.46 10.18
N LEU A 74 0.10 -5.35 10.17
CA LEU A 74 1.57 -5.33 9.99
C LEU A 74 2.34 -5.34 11.30
N LEU A 75 1.65 -5.06 12.41
CA LEU A 75 2.17 -5.22 13.76
C LEU A 75 1.60 -6.52 14.33
N GLU A 76 2.50 -7.37 14.82
CA GLU A 76 2.19 -8.54 15.67
C GLU A 76 2.22 -8.12 17.14
#